data_AF-F5YJT4-F1
#
_entry.id   AF-F5YJT4-F1
#
_cell.length_a   1.000
_cell.length_b   1.000
_cell.length_c   1.000
_cell.angle_alpha   90.00
_cell.angle_beta   90.00
_cell.angle_gamma   90.00
#
_symmetry.space_group_name_H-M   'P 1'
#
loop_
_entity.id
_entity.type
_entity.pdbx_description
1 polymer ?
#
loop_
_entity_poly.entity_id
_entity_poly.type
_entity_poly.pdbx_seq_one_letter_code
_entity_poly.pdbx_strand_id
1 'polypeptide(L)'
;MRKVDWTERYQYNVRRQRKALEEYAAHEIEWADDLLTWYRARKQDIPDDEYRAVAFFKNREYLGKPGSLTFLYSMYGRMMQELPESTPEIAFDLVAFRFRMYAAGLRQEGL
;
A
#
# COMPACT_ATOMS: atom_id res chain seq x y z
N MET A 1 -15.24 -27.88 -29.53
CA MET A 1 -14.37 -26.83 -28.95
C MET A 1 -15.26 -25.74 -28.37
N ARG A 2 -15.26 -25.54 -27.04
CA ARG A 2 -15.91 -24.37 -26.43
C ARG A 2 -15.14 -23.11 -26.88
N LYS A 3 -15.82 -22.18 -27.55
CA LYS A 3 -15.28 -20.85 -27.83
C LYS A 3 -14.95 -20.21 -26.48
N VAL A 4 -13.68 -19.91 -26.24
CA VAL A 4 -13.27 -19.11 -25.09
C VAL A 4 -13.87 -17.72 -25.30
N ASP A 5 -14.78 -17.31 -24.42
CA ASP A 5 -15.29 -15.95 -24.42
C ASP A 5 -14.22 -15.05 -23.80
N TRP A 6 -13.48 -14.38 -24.68
CA TRP A 6 -12.44 -13.43 -24.31
C TRP A 6 -12.98 -12.25 -23.49
N THR A 7 -14.25 -11.89 -23.68
CA THR A 7 -14.91 -10.79 -22.96
C THR A 7 -15.16 -11.19 -21.51
N GLU A 8 -15.71 -12.38 -21.30
CA GLU A 8 -15.94 -12.93 -19.95
C GLU A 8 -14.61 -13.09 -19.21
N ARG A 9 -13.57 -13.60 -19.89
CA ARG A 9 -12.23 -13.75 -19.31
C ARG A 9 -11.59 -12.40 -18.95
N TYR A 10 -11.75 -11.39 -19.81
CA TYR A 10 -11.27 -10.04 -19.53
C TYR A 10 -11.96 -9.42 -18.32
N GLN A 11 -13.30 -9.47 -18.27
CA GLN A 11 -14.07 -8.94 -17.14
C GLN A 11 -13.73 -9.64 -15.83
N TYR A 12 -13.54 -10.96 -15.86
CA TYR A 12 -13.09 -11.72 -14.69
C TYR A 12 -11.73 -11.23 -14.18
N ASN A 13 -10.76 -11.04 -15.08
CA ASN A 13 -9.43 -10.54 -14.71
C ASN A 13 -9.50 -9.12 -14.11
N VAL A 14 -10.31 -8.24 -14.68
CA VAL A 14 -10.51 -6.87 -14.17
C VAL A 14 -11.11 -6.89 -12.77
N ARG A 15 -12.15 -7.72 -12.53
CA ARG A 15 -12.75 -7.88 -11.20
C ARG A 15 -11.72 -8.41 -10.19
N ARG A 16 -10.90 -9.38 -10.59
CA ARG A 16 -9.85 -9.93 -9.74
C ARG A 16 -8.79 -8.88 -9.37
N GLN A 17 -8.35 -8.08 -10.34
CA GLN A 17 -7.39 -6.99 -10.10
C GLN A 17 -7.95 -5.92 -9.18
N ARG A 18 -9.20 -5.51 -9.36
CA ARG A 18 -9.88 -4.56 -8.46
C ARG A 18 -9.92 -5.08 -7.03
N LYS A 19 -10.35 -6.33 -6.85
CA LYS A 19 -10.41 -6.95 -5.53
C LYS A 19 -9.04 -6.99 -4.85
N ALA A 20 -7.97 -7.32 -5.59
CA ALA A 20 -6.61 -7.31 -5.05
C ALA A 20 -6.16 -5.90 -4.60
N LEU A 21 -6.52 -4.86 -5.35
CA LEU A 21 -6.22 -3.47 -4.97
C LEU A 21 -7.04 -3.01 -3.76
N GLU A 22 -8.30 -3.45 -3.64
CA GLU A 22 -9.14 -3.18 -2.47
C GLU A 22 -8.60 -3.87 -1.21
N GLU A 23 -8.23 -5.15 -1.32
CA GLU A 23 -7.60 -5.91 -0.23
C GLU A 23 -6.26 -5.29 0.19
N TYR A 24 -5.44 -4.89 -0.78
CA TYR A 24 -4.21 -4.15 -0.53
C TYR A 24 -4.46 -2.84 0.21
N ALA A 25 -5.40 -2.02 -0.25
CA ALA A 25 -5.72 -0.75 0.38
C ALA A 25 -6.23 -0.93 1.82
N ALA A 26 -7.08 -1.94 2.05
CA ALA A 26 -7.58 -2.27 3.40
C ALA A 26 -6.43 -2.67 4.33
N HIS A 27 -5.54 -3.55 3.87
CA HIS A 27 -4.37 -3.97 4.61
C HIS A 27 -3.40 -2.82 4.92
N GLU A 28 -3.16 -1.91 3.98
CA GLU A 28 -2.31 -0.74 4.25
C GLU A 28 -2.98 0.28 5.19
N ILE A 29 -4.31 0.33 5.25
CA ILE A 29 -5.00 1.14 6.29
C ILE A 29 -4.73 0.56 7.68
N GLU A 30 -4.80 -0.77 7.85
CA GLU A 30 -4.48 -1.42 9.12
C GLU A 30 -3.03 -1.14 9.54
N TRP A 31 -2.08 -1.26 8.60
CA TRP A 31 -0.67 -0.92 8.88
C TRP A 31 -0.43 0.55 9.16
N ALA A 32 -1.20 1.45 8.53
CA ALA A 32 -1.12 2.87 8.83
C ALA A 32 -1.56 3.16 10.28
N ASP A 33 -2.59 2.46 10.76
CA ASP A 33 -3.05 2.55 12.15
C ASP A 33 -2.03 1.98 13.14
N ASP A 34 -1.42 0.83 12.82
CA ASP A 34 -0.36 0.23 13.62
C ASP A 34 0.88 1.12 13.69
N LEU A 35 1.30 1.71 12.55
CA LEU A 35 2.44 2.61 12.50
C LEU A 35 2.23 3.83 13.41
N LEU A 36 1.06 4.47 13.35
CA LEU A 36 0.70 5.57 14.24
C LEU A 36 0.73 5.15 15.71
N THR A 37 0.23 3.94 16.00
CA THR A 37 0.21 3.39 17.36
C THR A 37 1.63 3.14 17.87
N TRP A 38 2.53 2.61 17.05
CA TRP A 38 3.92 2.39 17.42
C TRP A 38 4.69 3.69 17.64
N TYR A 39 4.52 4.69 16.79
CA TYR A 39 5.11 6.03 17.01
C TYR A 39 4.67 6.62 18.35
N ARG A 40 3.36 6.54 18.65
CA ARG A 40 2.82 6.97 19.94
C ARG A 40 3.40 6.18 21.12
N ALA A 41 3.48 4.85 21.01
CA ALA A 41 4.04 4.00 22.07
C ALA A 41 5.52 4.32 22.33
N ARG A 42 6.27 4.66 21.28
CA ARG A 42 7.68 5.09 21.36
C ARG A 42 7.85 6.55 21.79
N LYS A 43 6.75 7.31 21.96
CA LYS A 43 6.75 8.75 22.25
C LYS A 43 7.56 9.55 21.23
N GLN A 44 7.45 9.16 19.96
CA GLN A 44 8.10 9.81 18.83
C GLN A 44 7.03 10.41 17.91
N ASP A 45 7.34 11.58 17.35
CA ASP A 45 6.53 12.13 16.27
C ASP A 45 6.79 11.33 14.98
N ILE A 46 5.72 11.10 14.22
CA ILE A 46 5.83 10.48 12.91
C ILE A 46 6.48 11.46 11.93
N PRO A 47 7.48 11.06 11.14
CA PRO A 47 8.05 11.92 10.11
C PRO A 47 6.98 12.33 9.08
N ASP A 48 7.02 13.60 8.63
CA ASP A 48 6.06 14.17 7.66
C ASP A 48 5.88 13.31 6.41
N ASP A 49 6.97 12.73 5.92
CA ASP A 49 6.97 11.85 4.77
C ASP A 49 6.07 10.64 5.00
N GLU A 50 6.31 9.91 6.10
CA GLU A 50 5.54 8.72 6.47
C GLU A 50 4.08 9.10 6.78
N TYR A 51 3.86 10.24 7.42
CA TYR A 51 2.52 10.77 7.69
C TYR A 51 1.73 11.04 6.41
N ARG A 52 2.36 11.54 5.35
CA ARG A 52 1.69 11.77 4.05
C ARG A 52 1.19 10.47 3.44
N ALA A 53 1.99 9.40 3.50
CA ALA A 53 1.56 8.09 3.05
C ALA A 53 0.44 7.52 3.93
N VAL A 54 0.53 7.68 5.25
CA VAL A 54 -0.55 7.33 6.19
C VAL A 54 -1.85 8.05 5.82
N ALA A 55 -1.79 9.36 5.60
CA ALA A 55 -2.94 10.17 5.22
C ALA A 55 -3.57 9.71 3.89
N PHE A 56 -2.75 9.39 2.89
CA PHE A 56 -3.23 8.88 1.61
C PHE A 56 -4.14 7.65 1.76
N PHE A 57 -3.75 6.68 2.59
CA PHE A 57 -4.56 5.49 2.84
C PHE A 57 -5.75 5.77 3.77
N LYS A 58 -5.52 6.41 4.92
CA LYS A 58 -6.56 6.65 5.92
C LYS A 58 -7.69 7.55 5.43
N ASN A 59 -7.36 8.58 4.64
CA ASN A 59 -8.34 9.48 4.03
C ASN A 59 -8.95 8.93 2.73
N ARG A 60 -8.52 7.73 2.32
CA ARG A 60 -8.96 7.08 1.07
C ARG A 60 -8.69 7.94 -0.18
N GLU A 61 -7.61 8.71 -0.19
CA GLU A 61 -7.24 9.56 -1.32
C GLU A 61 -7.03 8.76 -2.62
N TYR A 62 -6.66 7.49 -2.48
CA TYR A 62 -6.53 6.54 -3.59
C TYR A 62 -7.82 6.39 -4.41
N LEU A 63 -9.01 6.69 -3.86
CA LEU A 63 -10.26 6.63 -4.62
C LEU A 63 -10.31 7.68 -5.73
N GLY A 64 -9.69 8.85 -5.52
CA GLY A 64 -9.54 9.88 -6.55
C GLY A 64 -8.31 9.69 -7.44
N LYS A 65 -7.42 8.76 -7.07
CA LYS A 65 -6.09 8.56 -7.68
C LYS A 65 -5.79 7.06 -7.84
N PRO A 66 -6.56 6.33 -8.67
CA PRO A 66 -6.42 4.87 -8.80
C PRO A 66 -5.08 4.43 -9.41
N GLY A 67 -4.43 5.30 -10.20
CA GLY A 67 -3.10 5.08 -10.74
C GLY A 67 -2.05 4.94 -9.63
N SER A 68 -2.08 5.86 -8.66
CA SER A 68 -1.20 5.83 -7.49
C SER A 68 -1.38 4.55 -6.69
N LEU A 69 -2.61 4.09 -6.46
CA LEU A 69 -2.84 2.84 -5.73
C LEU A 69 -2.24 1.63 -6.45
N THR A 70 -2.35 1.60 -7.78
CA THR A 70 -1.78 0.53 -8.60
C THR A 70 -0.25 0.56 -8.57
N PHE A 71 0.33 1.76 -8.61
CA PHE A 71 1.77 1.96 -8.47
C PHE A 71 2.28 1.49 -7.10
N LEU A 72 1.63 1.92 -6.01
CA LEU A 72 2.00 1.53 -4.65
C LEU A 72 1.85 0.01 -4.44
N TYR A 73 0.81 -0.62 -4.98
CA TYR A 73 0.65 -2.08 -4.96
C TYR A 73 1.80 -2.80 -5.68
N SER A 74 2.24 -2.27 -6.83
CA SER A 74 3.37 -2.84 -7.57
C SER A 74 4.67 -2.69 -6.79
N MET A 75 4.86 -1.56 -6.11
CA MET A 75 6.02 -1.31 -5.27
C MET A 75 6.02 -2.20 -4.02
N TYR A 76 4.86 -2.40 -3.39
CA TYR A 76 4.67 -3.36 -2.29
C TYR A 76 5.15 -4.76 -2.68
N GLY A 77 4.71 -5.24 -3.84
CA GLY A 77 5.11 -6.57 -4.33
C GLY A 77 6.63 -6.73 -4.48
N ARG A 78 7.35 -5.68 -4.91
CA ARG A 78 8.82 -5.70 -4.98
C ARG A 78 9.46 -5.65 -3.61
N MET A 79 8.98 -4.77 -2.73
CA MET A 79 9.50 -4.65 -1.37
C MET A 79 9.36 -5.96 -0.59
N MET A 80 8.24 -6.69 -0.73
CA MET A 80 8.06 -7.99 -0.09
C MET A 80 9.00 -9.09 -0.61
N GLN A 81 9.65 -8.89 -1.76
CA GLN A 81 10.65 -9.82 -2.31
C GLN A 81 12.07 -9.44 -1.89
N GLU A 82 12.33 -8.16 -1.63
CA GLU A 82 13.66 -7.63 -1.34
C GLU A 82 13.92 -7.44 0.16
N LEU A 83 12.89 -7.14 0.95
CA LEU A 83 13.00 -6.91 2.38
C LEU A 83 13.10 -8.23 3.15
N PRO A 84 13.81 -8.23 4.29
CA PRO A 84 13.90 -9.40 5.15
C PRO A 84 12.53 -9.78 5.71
N GLU A 85 12.40 -11.05 6.11
CA GLU A 85 11.19 -11.52 6.81
C GLU A 85 10.95 -10.71 8.09
N SER A 86 9.69 -10.36 8.33
CA SER A 86 9.31 -9.55 9.48
C SER A 86 9.48 -10.33 10.79
N THR A 87 10.41 -9.90 11.63
CA THR A 87 10.50 -10.33 13.04
C THR A 87 9.97 -9.23 13.97
N PRO A 88 9.55 -9.54 15.20
CA PRO A 88 9.04 -8.55 16.15
C PRO A 88 9.98 -7.36 16.39
N GLU A 89 11.30 -7.60 16.31
CA GLU A 89 12.34 -6.61 16.55
C GLU A 89 12.41 -5.56 15.44
N ILE A 90 12.18 -5.97 14.19
CA ILE A 90 12.31 -5.10 13.00
C ILE A 90 10.96 -4.72 12.37
N ALA A 91 9.85 -5.25 12.87
CA ALA A 91 8.52 -5.05 12.30
C ALA A 91 8.18 -3.57 12.13
N PHE A 92 8.46 -2.75 13.17
CA PHE A 92 8.28 -1.31 13.09
C PHE A 92 9.13 -0.69 11.99
N ASP A 93 10.42 -1.01 11.93
CA ASP A 93 11.34 -0.39 10.98
C ASP A 93 10.98 -0.75 9.53
N LEU A 94 10.50 -1.98 9.29
CA LEU A 94 10.00 -2.42 7.99
C LEU A 94 8.75 -1.66 7.55
N VAL A 95 7.78 -1.47 8.46
CA VAL A 95 6.56 -0.73 8.14
C VAL A 95 6.86 0.76 7.96
N ALA A 96 7.66 1.37 8.83
CA ALA A 96 8.11 2.76 8.69
C ALA A 96 8.85 2.98 7.36
N PHE A 97 9.78 2.08 7.01
CA PHE A 97 10.48 2.11 5.73
C PHE A 97 9.50 2.01 4.54
N ARG A 98 8.54 1.10 4.60
CA ARG A 98 7.53 0.94 3.55
C ARG A 98 6.72 2.21 3.35
N PHE A 99 6.23 2.83 4.42
CA PHE A 99 5.47 4.09 4.34
C PHE A 99 6.34 5.25 3.85
N ARG A 100 7.62 5.28 4.20
CA ARG A 100 8.57 6.25 3.63
C ARG A 100 8.74 6.08 2.13
N MET A 101 8.84 4.84 1.65
CA MET A 101 8.90 4.55 0.22
C MET A 101 7.61 4.92 -0.51
N TYR A 102 6.44 4.65 0.09
CA TYR A 102 5.16 5.12 -0.44
C TYR A 102 5.13 6.64 -0.59
N ALA A 103 5.59 7.38 0.42
CA ALA A 103 5.64 8.84 0.38
C ALA A 103 6.59 9.38 -0.68
N ALA A 104 7.73 8.72 -0.89
CA ALA A 104 8.66 9.06 -1.97
C ALA A 104 8.02 8.82 -3.35
N GLY A 105 7.33 7.70 -3.51
CA GLY A 105 6.58 7.35 -4.72
C GLY A 105 5.49 8.36 -5.05
N LEU A 106 4.64 8.69 -4.06
CA LEU A 106 3.56 9.68 -4.21
C LEU A 106 4.11 11.05 -4.60
N ARG A 107 5.23 11.49 -3.99
CA ARG A 107 5.87 12.77 -4.36
C ARG A 107 6.33 12.83 -5.81
N GLN A 108 6.83 11.73 -6.37
CA GLN A 108 7.23 11.66 -7.78
C GLN A 108 6.02 11.78 -8.74
N GLU A 109 4.84 11.35 -8.31
CA GLU A 109 3.59 11.55 -9.04
C GLU A 109 3.01 12.98 -8.91
N GLY A 110 3.72 13.89 -8.22
CA GLY A 110 3.26 15.25 -7.96
C GLY A 110 2.21 15.33 -6.85
N LEU A 111 2.11 14.30 -6.01
CA LEU A 111 1.15 14.18 -4.92
C LEU A 111 1.74 14.45 -3.56
#